data_AF-A0A498NIA1-F1
#
_entry.id   AF-A0A498NIA1-F1
#
_cell.length_a   1.000
_cell.length_b   1.000
_cell.length_c   1.000
_cell.angle_alpha   90.00
_cell.angle_beta   90.00
_cell.angle_gamma   90.00
#
_symmetry.space_group_name_H-M   'P 1'
#
loop_
_entity.id
_entity.type
_entity.pdbx_description
1 polymer ?
#
loop_
_entity_poly.entity_id
_entity_poly.type
_entity_poly.pdbx_seq_one_letter_code
_entity_poly.pdbx_strand_id
1 'polypeptide(L)'
;MCKNMFKSGCLVRTVHVILTWLTTLVLFLHNTDLRKCQERGDLFQPVLFSSVVLLSVLLYFTVSLMDPGFVLSDSDTKATSVYSNEELEKMIPQDHSSLKQRRCGYCFLMQPMRAKHCKMCKRCVRRFDHHCPWIDNCVGERNHKWFLLYLCVQFVALSWGLQASWSGVVFAPTWQQWFTQNGLLLGAFALTAVFSVVVLLLLCIHIYLASVNTTTWEFMSRHRIVYLKHCDSEENPFDRGVICNLWDFCCVCGTVAWERIYIRHTNGNV
;
A
#
# COMPACT_ATOMS: atom_id res chain seq x y z
N MET A 1 -20.58 -6.12 15.23
CA MET A 1 -19.96 -5.42 14.08
C MET A 1 -18.44 -5.62 13.99
N CYS A 2 -17.67 -5.49 15.09
CA CYS A 2 -16.26 -5.96 15.13
C CYS A 2 -16.11 -7.41 14.68
N LYS A 3 -17.07 -8.29 15.05
CA LYS A 3 -17.08 -9.70 14.63
C LYS A 3 -17.00 -9.89 13.10
N ASN A 4 -17.51 -8.96 12.28
CA ASN A 4 -17.47 -9.11 10.81
C ASN A 4 -16.18 -8.55 10.20
N MET A 5 -15.63 -7.48 10.76
CA MET A 5 -14.32 -6.93 10.33
C MET A 5 -13.18 -7.87 10.67
N PHE A 6 -13.16 -8.43 11.89
CA PHE A 6 -12.18 -9.45 12.27
C PHE A 6 -12.31 -10.73 11.43
N LYS A 7 -13.53 -11.14 11.08
CA LYS A 7 -13.75 -12.30 10.19
C LYS A 7 -13.27 -12.05 8.76
N SER A 8 -13.56 -10.87 8.19
CA SER A 8 -13.13 -10.51 6.84
C SER A 8 -11.61 -10.40 6.74
N GLY A 9 -10.98 -9.64 7.65
CA GLY A 9 -9.53 -9.48 7.66
C GLY A 9 -8.78 -10.75 7.99
N CYS A 10 -9.33 -11.63 8.85
CA CYS A 10 -8.73 -12.93 9.08
C CYS A 10 -8.81 -13.79 7.81
N LEU A 11 -9.97 -13.83 7.14
CA LEU A 11 -10.15 -14.61 5.92
C LEU A 11 -9.19 -14.16 4.80
N VAL A 12 -9.10 -12.86 4.52
CA VAL A 12 -8.24 -12.33 3.45
C VAL A 12 -6.77 -12.67 3.72
N ARG A 13 -6.30 -12.48 4.97
CA ARG A 13 -4.92 -12.80 5.36
C ARG A 13 -4.65 -14.31 5.30
N THR A 14 -5.59 -15.13 5.77
CA THR A 14 -5.47 -16.59 5.70
C THR A 14 -5.41 -17.09 4.25
N VAL A 15 -6.29 -16.60 3.37
CA VAL A 15 -6.29 -16.97 1.94
C VAL A 15 -4.98 -16.56 1.29
N HIS A 16 -4.49 -15.34 1.54
CA HIS A 16 -3.21 -14.87 1.00
C HIS A 16 -2.05 -15.77 1.44
N VAL A 17 -1.93 -16.08 2.73
CA VAL A 17 -0.86 -16.93 3.28
C VAL A 17 -0.94 -18.34 2.72
N ILE A 18 -2.13 -18.96 2.71
CA ILE A 18 -2.32 -20.31 2.16
C ILE A 18 -1.93 -20.34 0.69
N LEU A 19 -2.42 -19.39 -0.11
CA LEU A 19 -2.13 -19.34 -1.54
C LEU A 19 -0.63 -19.21 -1.80
N THR A 20 0.05 -18.27 -1.12
CA THR A 20 1.49 -18.04 -1.25
C THR A 20 2.29 -19.31 -0.92
N TRP A 21 2.05 -19.93 0.23
CA TRP A 21 2.82 -21.10 0.64
C TRP A 21 2.49 -22.36 -0.18
N LEU A 22 1.23 -22.53 -0.61
CA LEU A 22 0.87 -23.64 -1.50
C LEU A 22 1.55 -23.49 -2.87
N THR A 23 1.56 -22.28 -3.44
CA THR A 23 2.28 -22.04 -4.71
C THR A 23 3.78 -22.27 -4.54
N THR A 24 4.39 -21.74 -3.47
CA THR A 24 5.81 -22.00 -3.17
C THR A 24 6.09 -23.49 -3.00
N LEU A 25 5.23 -24.23 -2.30
CA LEU A 25 5.37 -25.67 -2.13
C LEU A 25 5.33 -26.42 -3.47
N VAL A 26 4.40 -26.07 -4.37
CA VAL A 26 4.35 -26.65 -5.72
C VAL A 26 5.68 -26.48 -6.46
N LEU A 27 6.33 -25.31 -6.34
CA LEU A 27 7.63 -25.07 -6.98
C LEU A 27 8.73 -25.98 -6.43
N PHE A 28 8.71 -26.31 -5.15
CA PHE A 28 9.71 -27.18 -4.51
C PHE A 28 9.40 -28.68 -4.57
N LEU A 29 8.17 -29.06 -4.91
CA LEU A 29 7.76 -30.47 -5.06
C LEU A 29 7.87 -30.97 -6.51
N HIS A 30 7.93 -30.06 -7.48
CA HIS A 30 8.05 -30.40 -8.90
C HIS A 30 9.45 -30.09 -9.45
N ASN A 31 9.75 -30.60 -10.65
CA ASN A 31 11.05 -30.49 -11.34
C ASN A 31 11.39 -29.07 -11.85
N THR A 32 11.13 -28.03 -11.05
CA THR A 32 11.56 -26.65 -11.32
C THR A 32 13.06 -26.50 -11.13
N ASP A 33 13.64 -25.42 -11.64
CA ASP A 33 15.06 -25.13 -11.43
C ASP A 33 15.40 -24.93 -9.94
N LEU A 34 14.47 -24.39 -9.14
CA LEU A 34 14.63 -24.26 -7.69
C LEU A 34 14.82 -25.64 -7.04
N ARG A 35 13.99 -26.62 -7.43
CA ARG A 35 14.11 -27.99 -6.94
C ARG A 35 15.40 -28.65 -7.41
N LYS A 36 15.77 -28.50 -8.69
CA LYS A 36 17.01 -29.05 -9.24
C LYS A 36 18.25 -28.48 -8.53
N CYS A 37 18.27 -27.19 -8.20
CA CYS A 37 19.36 -26.58 -7.42
C CYS A 37 19.47 -27.20 -6.03
N GLN A 38 18.34 -27.39 -5.35
CA GLN A 38 18.30 -28.05 -4.04
C GLN A 38 18.83 -29.49 -4.10
N GLU A 39 18.44 -30.28 -5.12
CA GLU A 39 18.91 -31.66 -5.31
C GLU A 39 20.40 -31.74 -5.62
N ARG A 40 20.97 -30.73 -6.28
CA ARG A 40 22.42 -30.61 -6.51
C ARG A 40 23.20 -30.10 -5.29
N GLY A 41 22.53 -29.71 -4.21
CA GLY A 41 23.15 -29.12 -3.03
C GLY A 41 23.46 -27.61 -3.15
N ASP A 42 23.06 -26.96 -4.25
CA ASP A 42 23.14 -25.50 -4.39
C ASP A 42 21.91 -24.85 -3.73
N LEU A 43 22.09 -24.45 -2.48
CA LEU A 43 21.02 -23.87 -1.67
C LEU A 43 20.86 -22.36 -1.86
N PHE A 44 21.76 -21.68 -2.57
CA PHE A 44 21.73 -20.21 -2.66
C PHE A 44 20.44 -19.71 -3.29
N GLN A 45 20.08 -20.23 -4.47
CA GLN A 45 18.85 -19.83 -5.17
C GLN A 45 17.57 -20.21 -4.39
N PRO A 46 17.38 -21.46 -3.93
CA PRO A 46 16.27 -21.84 -3.05
C PRO A 46 16.07 -20.96 -1.82
N VAL A 47 17.16 -20.66 -1.09
CA VAL A 47 17.12 -19.86 0.13
C VAL A 47 16.80 -18.41 -0.20
N LEU A 48 17.40 -17.85 -1.25
CA LEU A 48 17.13 -16.48 -1.67
C LEU A 48 15.68 -16.31 -2.12
N PHE A 49 15.15 -17.22 -2.94
CA PHE A 49 13.74 -17.19 -3.34
C PHE A 49 12.80 -17.28 -2.13
N SER A 50 13.06 -18.23 -1.21
CA SER A 50 12.27 -18.38 0.01
C SER A 50 12.34 -17.15 0.92
N SER A 51 13.50 -16.50 0.97
CA SER A 51 13.69 -15.25 1.73
C SER A 51 12.91 -14.08 1.13
N VAL A 52 12.86 -13.97 -0.20
CA VAL A 52 12.05 -12.97 -0.91
C VAL A 52 10.55 -13.20 -0.69
N VAL A 53 10.09 -14.46 -0.75
CA VAL A 53 8.70 -14.82 -0.42
C VAL A 53 8.37 -14.48 1.03
N LEU A 54 9.25 -14.83 1.98
CA LEU A 54 9.07 -14.50 3.39
C LEU A 54 9.00 -12.99 3.61
N LEU A 55 9.91 -12.23 2.99
CA LEU A 55 9.90 -10.77 3.07
C LEU A 55 8.60 -10.18 2.52
N SER A 56 8.10 -10.69 1.40
CA SER A 56 6.79 -10.30 0.84
C SER A 56 5.66 -10.55 1.86
N VAL A 57 5.62 -11.71 2.51
CA VAL A 57 4.61 -12.03 3.54
C VAL A 57 4.74 -11.12 4.76
N LEU A 58 5.96 -10.84 5.23
CA LEU A 58 6.20 -9.92 6.35
C LEU A 58 5.75 -8.49 6.01
N LEU A 59 6.04 -8.02 4.80
CA LEU A 59 5.57 -6.72 4.32
C LEU A 59 4.05 -6.68 4.16
N TYR A 60 3.42 -7.75 3.67
CA TYR A 60 1.97 -7.91 3.62
C TYR A 60 1.34 -7.74 5.00
N PHE A 61 1.87 -8.43 6.01
CA PHE A 61 1.39 -8.28 7.39
C PHE A 61 1.64 -6.87 7.93
N THR A 62 2.80 -6.29 7.64
CA THR A 62 3.12 -4.91 8.00
C THR A 62 2.04 -3.95 7.47
N VAL A 63 1.74 -3.97 6.18
CA VAL A 63 0.75 -3.04 5.59
C VAL A 63 -0.68 -3.35 6.03
N SER A 64 -1.03 -4.63 6.23
CA SER A 64 -2.37 -5.04 6.62
C SER A 64 -2.70 -4.77 8.09
N LEU A 65 -1.70 -4.66 8.97
CA LEU A 65 -1.87 -4.46 10.40
C LEU A 65 -1.44 -3.07 10.89
N MET A 66 -0.60 -2.36 10.12
CA MET A 66 -0.14 -1.03 10.49
C MET A 66 -1.28 -0.01 10.50
N ASP A 67 -1.29 0.87 11.51
CA ASP A 67 -2.14 2.05 11.50
C ASP A 67 -1.79 2.94 10.29
N PRO A 68 -2.71 3.16 9.34
CA PRO A 68 -2.46 3.98 8.17
C PRO A 68 -2.30 5.48 8.48
N GLY A 69 -2.55 5.88 9.73
CA GLY A 69 -2.60 7.27 10.16
C GLY A 69 -4.03 7.69 10.45
N PHE A 70 -4.75 6.94 11.27
CA PHE A 70 -6.07 7.34 11.71
C PHE A 70 -6.03 8.67 12.47
N VAL A 71 -6.95 9.58 12.14
CA VAL A 71 -7.10 10.85 12.86
C VAL A 71 -7.78 10.57 14.19
N LEU A 72 -7.16 11.03 15.29
CA LEU A 72 -7.74 10.97 16.63
C LEU A 72 -8.95 11.91 16.72
N SER A 73 -9.97 11.51 17.47
CA SER A 73 -11.15 12.35 17.66
C SER A 73 -10.84 13.55 18.56
N ASP A 74 -11.62 14.62 18.47
CA ASP A 74 -11.44 15.80 19.32
C ASP A 74 -11.55 15.45 20.82
N SER A 75 -12.29 14.39 21.18
CA SER A 75 -12.34 13.83 22.54
C SER A 75 -11.03 13.15 22.96
N ASP A 76 -10.37 12.43 22.05
CA ASP A 76 -9.09 11.76 22.32
C ASP A 76 -7.93 12.79 22.39
N THR A 77 -8.01 13.83 21.56
CA THR A 77 -7.07 14.95 21.57
C THR A 77 -7.16 15.73 22.88
N LYS A 78 -8.37 15.99 23.40
CA LYS A 78 -8.55 16.61 24.73
C LYS A 78 -8.02 15.75 25.87
N ALA A 79 -8.21 14.43 25.82
CA ALA A 79 -7.65 13.53 26.83
C ALA A 79 -6.11 13.50 26.80
N THR A 80 -5.50 13.73 25.64
CA THR A 80 -4.04 13.78 25.46
C THR A 80 -3.46 15.16 25.81
N SER A 81 -4.16 16.25 25.47
CA SER A 81 -3.72 17.63 25.74
C SER A 81 -3.82 18.00 27.22
N VAL A 82 -4.71 17.37 27.99
CA VAL A 82 -4.78 17.51 29.46
C VAL A 82 -3.48 17.03 30.14
N TYR A 83 -2.68 16.18 29.48
CA TYR A 83 -1.35 15.75 29.97
C TYR A 83 -0.17 16.56 29.42
N SER A 84 -0.38 17.49 28.49
CA SER A 84 0.70 18.29 27.89
C SER A 84 0.34 19.77 27.82
N ASN A 85 0.41 20.43 28.98
CA ASN A 85 0.57 21.87 29.23
C ASN A 85 -0.19 22.87 28.32
N GLU A 86 -1.18 23.52 28.92
CA GLU A 86 -1.97 24.69 28.45
C GLU A 86 -1.16 25.95 28.05
N GLU A 87 0.18 25.92 28.12
CA GLU A 87 1.00 27.12 27.91
C GLU A 87 1.59 27.25 26.50
N LEU A 88 1.62 26.19 25.68
CA LEU A 88 2.22 26.26 24.34
C LEU A 88 1.26 26.76 23.25
N GLU A 89 -0.06 26.69 23.46
CA GLU A 89 -1.05 27.18 22.49
C GLU A 89 -1.16 28.72 22.42
N LYS A 90 -0.59 29.44 23.38
CA LYS A 90 -0.71 30.92 23.46
C LYS A 90 0.34 31.70 22.65
N MET A 91 1.29 31.04 21.99
CA MET A 91 2.38 31.72 21.25
C MET A 91 2.37 31.52 19.73
N ILE A 92 1.31 30.96 19.14
CA ILE A 92 1.21 30.87 17.67
C ILE A 92 0.45 32.10 17.16
N PRO A 93 1.06 32.98 16.33
CA PRO A 93 0.34 34.08 15.69
C PRO A 93 -0.80 33.51 14.86
N GLN A 94 -2.04 33.89 15.20
CA GLN A 94 -3.23 33.60 14.41
C GLN A 94 -3.22 34.48 13.16
N ASP A 95 -2.52 34.03 12.13
CA ASP A 95 -2.77 34.48 10.77
C ASP A 95 -3.31 33.30 9.95
N HIS A 96 -4.53 32.88 10.29
CA HIS A 96 -5.30 31.89 9.54
C HIS A 96 -6.18 32.61 8.53
N SER A 97 -5.57 33.08 7.44
CA SER A 97 -6.33 33.39 6.23
C SER A 97 -7.00 32.10 5.69
N SER A 98 -8.30 31.98 5.99
CA SER A 98 -9.39 31.37 5.21
C SER A 98 -9.32 29.94 4.65
N LEU A 99 -8.37 29.07 5.01
CA LEU A 99 -8.49 27.63 4.69
C LEU A 99 -9.41 26.91 5.68
N LYS A 100 -10.73 26.98 5.41
CA LYS A 100 -11.76 26.33 6.22
C LYS A 100 -11.58 24.81 6.17
N GLN A 101 -10.89 24.24 7.17
CA GLN A 101 -10.77 22.79 7.34
C GLN A 101 -12.17 22.15 7.34
N ARG A 102 -12.31 21.02 6.64
CA ARG A 102 -13.61 20.34 6.50
C ARG A 102 -13.90 19.54 7.77
N ARG A 103 -15.07 19.74 8.38
CA ARG A 103 -15.55 18.88 9.46
C ARG A 103 -16.06 17.56 8.91
N CYS A 104 -15.67 16.43 9.50
CA CYS A 104 -16.20 15.13 9.15
C CYS A 104 -17.58 14.92 9.80
N GLY A 105 -18.63 14.69 9.01
CA GLY A 105 -19.97 14.42 9.55
C GLY A 105 -20.14 13.06 10.26
N TYR A 106 -19.19 12.13 10.12
CA TYR A 106 -19.24 10.82 10.77
C TYR A 106 -18.40 10.76 12.06
N CYS A 107 -17.19 11.31 12.01
CA CYS A 107 -16.26 11.31 13.15
C CYS A 107 -16.37 12.58 14.01
N PHE A 108 -17.15 13.58 13.58
CA PHE A 108 -17.35 14.89 14.22
C PHE A 108 -16.10 15.74 14.48
N LEU A 109 -14.93 15.32 13.96
CA LEU A 109 -13.64 16.01 14.04
C LEU A 109 -13.36 16.93 12.85
N MET A 110 -12.44 17.88 13.03
CA MET A 110 -11.87 18.69 11.95
C MET A 110 -10.84 17.87 11.17
N GLN A 111 -11.08 17.67 9.86
CA GLN A 111 -10.18 16.86 9.05
C GLN A 111 -8.92 17.67 8.70
N PRO A 112 -7.72 17.13 9.02
CA PRO A 112 -6.48 17.66 8.46
C PRO A 112 -6.53 17.67 6.93
N MET A 113 -5.72 18.54 6.32
CA MET A 113 -5.60 18.58 4.87
C MET A 113 -5.16 17.22 4.32
N ARG A 114 -5.70 16.85 3.16
CA ARG A 114 -5.58 15.51 2.52
C ARG A 114 -6.16 14.34 3.34
N ALA A 115 -6.81 14.58 4.49
CA ALA A 115 -7.49 13.53 5.23
C ALA A 115 -8.91 13.26 4.69
N LYS A 116 -9.35 12.00 4.79
CA LYS A 116 -10.70 11.59 4.36
C LYS A 116 -11.25 10.49 5.26
N HIS A 117 -12.58 10.50 5.42
CA HIS A 117 -13.29 9.41 6.09
C HIS A 117 -13.36 8.16 5.19
N CYS A 118 -12.90 7.04 5.73
CA CYS A 118 -13.08 5.73 5.11
C CYS A 118 -14.33 5.07 5.70
N LYS A 119 -15.33 4.79 4.87
CA LYS A 119 -16.58 4.13 5.31
C LYS A 119 -16.35 2.70 5.81
N MET A 120 -15.35 2.00 5.25
CA MET A 120 -15.01 0.62 5.64
C MET A 120 -14.33 0.59 7.01
N CYS A 121 -13.30 1.42 7.21
CA CYS A 121 -12.59 1.53 8.49
C CYS A 121 -13.36 2.35 9.55
N LYS A 122 -14.38 3.12 9.14
CA LYS A 122 -15.20 4.02 9.98
C LYS A 122 -14.41 5.08 10.72
N ARG A 123 -13.26 5.47 10.16
CA ARG A 123 -12.34 6.46 10.73
C ARG A 123 -11.83 7.38 9.63
N CYS A 124 -11.47 8.60 10.01
CA CYS A 124 -10.70 9.49 9.16
C CYS A 124 -9.25 9.01 9.09
N VAL A 125 -8.66 9.03 7.90
CA VAL A 125 -7.27 8.63 7.64
C VAL A 125 -6.53 9.83 7.06
N ARG A 126 -5.34 10.14 7.60
CA ARG A 126 -4.46 11.20 7.11
C ARG A 126 -3.86 10.80 5.76
N ARG A 127 -3.69 11.79 4.86
CA ARG A 127 -3.23 11.59 3.47
C ARG A 127 -3.85 10.33 2.85
N PHE A 128 -5.18 10.26 2.89
CA PHE A 128 -5.92 9.06 2.50
C PHE A 128 -5.66 8.75 1.02
N ASP A 129 -5.17 7.55 0.74
CA ASP A 129 -5.00 7.07 -0.61
C ASP A 129 -6.21 6.26 -1.07
N HIS A 130 -6.40 5.09 -0.45
CA HIS A 130 -7.55 4.24 -0.69
C HIS A 130 -7.81 3.29 0.48
N HIS A 131 -8.93 2.58 0.42
CA HIS A 131 -9.13 1.37 1.23
C HIS A 131 -8.87 0.17 0.33
N CYS A 132 -7.95 -0.69 0.74
CA CYS A 132 -7.52 -1.84 -0.06
C CYS A 132 -8.14 -3.12 0.51
N PRO A 133 -9.07 -3.76 -0.23
CA PRO A 133 -9.69 -5.01 0.21
C PRO A 133 -8.68 -6.16 0.36
N TRP A 134 -7.59 -6.14 -0.41
CA TRP A 134 -6.58 -7.20 -0.43
C TRP A 134 -5.73 -7.29 0.84
N ILE A 135 -5.63 -6.20 1.59
CA ILE A 135 -4.95 -6.15 2.88
C ILE A 135 -5.94 -5.89 4.03
N ASP A 136 -7.24 -5.79 3.73
CA ASP A 136 -8.32 -5.39 4.64
C ASP A 136 -7.95 -4.18 5.52
N ASN A 137 -7.30 -3.18 4.91
CA ASN A 137 -6.82 -1.99 5.60
C ASN A 137 -6.79 -0.78 4.66
N CYS A 138 -6.74 0.42 5.24
CA CYS A 138 -6.49 1.63 4.47
C CYS A 138 -5.01 1.76 4.11
N VAL A 139 -4.75 2.39 2.96
CA VAL A 139 -3.45 2.95 2.61
C VAL A 139 -3.55 4.46 2.85
N GLY A 140 -2.66 4.99 3.69
CA GLY A 140 -2.64 6.37 4.12
C GLY A 140 -1.25 6.82 4.53
N GLU A 141 -1.15 8.00 5.14
CA GLU A 141 0.13 8.67 5.41
C GLU A 141 1.23 7.78 6.01
N ARG A 142 0.89 6.95 7.01
CA ARG A 142 1.89 6.20 7.78
C ARG A 142 2.33 4.89 7.13
N ASN A 143 1.48 4.28 6.28
CA ASN A 143 1.76 2.98 5.66
C ASN A 143 1.94 3.01 4.14
N HIS A 144 1.77 4.17 3.47
CA HIS A 144 1.85 4.26 2.02
C HIS A 144 3.21 3.80 1.45
N LYS A 145 4.32 4.17 2.10
CA LYS A 145 5.66 3.73 1.66
C LYS A 145 5.87 2.22 1.80
N TRP A 146 5.33 1.63 2.86
CA TRP A 146 5.36 0.18 3.07
C TRP A 146 4.49 -0.55 2.05
N PHE A 147 3.35 0.04 1.66
CA PHE A 147 2.53 -0.48 0.57
C PHE A 147 3.28 -0.49 -0.76
N LEU A 148 4.00 0.59 -1.10
CA LEU A 148 4.81 0.63 -2.32
C LEU A 148 5.95 -0.40 -2.27
N LEU A 149 6.68 -0.49 -1.14
CA LEU A 149 7.73 -1.50 -0.97
C LEU A 149 7.19 -2.93 -1.06
N TYR A 150 6.02 -3.19 -0.47
CA TYR A 150 5.31 -4.46 -0.60
C TYR A 150 5.03 -4.78 -2.06
N LEU A 151 4.50 -3.85 -2.86
CA LEU A 151 4.27 -4.08 -4.29
C LEU A 151 5.56 -4.41 -5.05
N CYS A 152 6.67 -3.73 -4.76
CA CYS A 152 7.97 -4.01 -5.37
C CYS A 152 8.44 -5.44 -5.07
N VAL A 153 8.49 -5.83 -3.78
CA VAL A 153 8.94 -7.16 -3.37
C VAL A 153 7.98 -8.25 -3.86
N GLN A 154 6.67 -7.98 -3.84
CA GLN A 154 5.65 -8.88 -4.37
C GLN A 154 5.84 -9.11 -5.87
N PHE A 155 6.14 -8.07 -6.64
CA PHE A 155 6.38 -8.19 -8.08
C PHE A 155 7.62 -9.06 -8.38
N VAL A 156 8.70 -8.88 -7.62
CA VAL A 156 9.91 -9.72 -7.74
C VAL A 156 9.59 -11.18 -7.40
N ALA A 157 8.89 -11.43 -6.29
CA ALA A 157 8.50 -12.78 -5.88
C ALA A 157 7.63 -13.49 -6.93
N LEU A 158 6.63 -12.77 -7.48
CA LEU A 158 5.72 -13.32 -8.50
C LEU A 158 6.44 -13.56 -9.83
N SER A 159 7.32 -12.65 -10.26
CA SER A 159 8.08 -12.79 -11.50
C SER A 159 9.03 -14.00 -11.44
N TRP A 160 9.71 -14.18 -10.30
CA TRP A 160 10.57 -15.34 -10.09
C TRP A 160 9.76 -16.64 -9.97
N GLY A 161 8.62 -16.61 -9.27
CA GLY A 161 7.70 -17.76 -9.20
C GLY A 161 7.14 -18.16 -10.57
N LEU A 162 6.85 -17.18 -11.43
CA LEU A 162 6.39 -17.40 -12.80
C LEU A 162 7.46 -18.10 -13.64
N GLN A 163 8.70 -17.59 -13.60
CA GLN A 163 9.84 -18.21 -14.28
C GLN A 163 10.09 -19.64 -13.75
N ALA A 164 10.10 -19.83 -12.43
CA ALA A 164 10.31 -21.13 -11.81
C ALA A 164 9.21 -22.13 -12.21
N SER A 165 7.95 -21.70 -12.24
CA SER A 165 6.82 -22.54 -12.69
C SER A 165 7.02 -23.01 -14.12
N TRP A 166 7.46 -22.12 -15.01
CA TRP A 166 7.73 -22.45 -16.42
C TRP A 166 8.92 -23.40 -16.58
N SER A 167 9.99 -23.22 -15.79
CA SER A 167 11.21 -24.04 -15.86
C SER A 167 10.99 -25.53 -15.59
N GLY A 168 9.90 -25.88 -14.90
CA GLY A 168 9.54 -27.26 -14.57
C GLY A 168 8.64 -27.94 -15.58
N VAL A 169 8.16 -27.23 -16.61
CA VAL A 169 7.27 -27.80 -17.61
C VAL A 169 8.06 -28.74 -18.53
N VAL A 170 7.57 -29.98 -18.67
CA VAL A 170 8.19 -31.01 -19.49
C VAL A 170 7.30 -31.44 -20.65
N PHE A 171 7.93 -31.89 -21.74
CA PHE A 171 7.21 -32.53 -22.83
C PHE A 171 6.81 -33.96 -22.45
N ALA A 172 5.63 -34.40 -22.90
CA ALA A 172 5.22 -35.79 -22.76
C ALA A 172 4.58 -36.30 -24.06
N PRO A 173 4.67 -37.61 -24.37
CA PRO A 173 4.19 -38.17 -25.64
C PRO A 173 2.67 -38.06 -25.84
N THR A 174 1.90 -37.99 -24.75
CA THR A 174 0.43 -37.93 -24.78
C THR A 174 -0.09 -36.76 -23.95
N TRP A 175 -1.24 -36.21 -24.34
CA TRP A 175 -1.91 -35.12 -23.62
C TRP A 175 -2.23 -35.47 -22.16
N GLN A 176 -2.66 -36.71 -21.90
CA GLN A 176 -3.00 -37.15 -20.55
C GLN A 176 -1.76 -37.20 -19.64
N GLN A 177 -0.64 -37.74 -20.13
CA GLN A 177 0.62 -37.76 -19.38
C GLN A 177 1.17 -36.35 -19.20
N TRP A 178 1.10 -35.51 -20.23
CA TRP A 178 1.54 -34.12 -20.17
C TRP A 178 0.77 -33.34 -19.09
N PHE A 179 -0.56 -33.47 -19.07
CA PHE A 179 -1.37 -32.79 -18.07
C PHE A 179 -1.13 -33.34 -16.65
N THR A 180 -0.96 -34.65 -16.50
CA THR A 180 -0.67 -35.26 -15.19
C THR A 180 0.68 -34.79 -14.63
N GLN A 181 1.67 -34.58 -15.49
CA GLN A 181 3.00 -34.11 -15.09
C GLN A 181 3.08 -32.59 -14.86
N ASN A 182 2.35 -31.81 -15.66
CA ASN A 182 2.49 -30.35 -15.70
C ASN A 182 1.32 -29.59 -15.06
N GLY A 183 0.17 -30.21 -14.80
CA GLY A 183 -1.07 -29.53 -14.44
C GLY A 183 -0.95 -28.58 -13.24
N LEU A 184 -0.27 -29.01 -12.18
CA LEU A 184 -0.02 -28.17 -11.00
C LEU A 184 0.93 -26.99 -11.30
N LEU A 185 1.97 -27.20 -12.10
CA LEU A 185 2.88 -26.15 -12.55
C LEU A 185 2.19 -25.14 -13.47
N LEU A 186 1.30 -25.60 -14.36
CA LEU A 186 0.49 -24.72 -15.20
C LEU A 186 -0.49 -23.90 -14.38
N GLY A 187 -1.08 -24.49 -13.33
CA GLY A 187 -1.90 -23.77 -12.36
C GLY A 187 -1.10 -22.70 -11.62
N ALA A 188 0.10 -23.03 -11.12
CA ALA A 188 0.99 -22.07 -10.47
C ALA A 188 1.46 -20.97 -11.43
N PHE A 189 1.79 -21.32 -12.68
CA PHE A 189 2.15 -20.36 -13.73
C PHE A 189 1.01 -19.41 -14.03
N ALA A 190 -0.21 -19.91 -14.27
CA ALA A 190 -1.37 -19.08 -14.56
C ALA A 190 -1.69 -18.13 -13.40
N LEU A 191 -1.66 -18.64 -12.17
CA LEU A 191 -1.88 -17.85 -10.96
C LEU A 191 -0.85 -16.72 -10.81
N THR A 192 0.44 -17.07 -10.90
CA THR A 192 1.54 -16.09 -10.77
C THR A 192 1.56 -15.10 -11.94
N ALA A 193 1.16 -15.49 -13.15
CA ALA A 193 1.04 -14.60 -14.30
C ALA A 193 -0.05 -13.54 -14.09
N VAL A 194 -1.26 -13.97 -13.70
CA VAL A 194 -2.39 -13.05 -13.46
C VAL A 194 -2.02 -12.04 -12.37
N PHE A 195 -1.49 -12.51 -11.23
CA PHE A 195 -1.09 -11.61 -10.16
C PHE A 195 0.11 -10.73 -10.54
N SER A 196 1.07 -11.22 -11.32
CA SER A 196 2.19 -10.41 -11.82
C SER A 196 1.70 -9.21 -12.62
N VAL A 197 0.75 -9.42 -13.54
CA VAL A 197 0.17 -8.34 -14.36
C VAL A 197 -0.55 -7.32 -13.48
N VAL A 198 -1.40 -7.79 -12.56
CA VAL A 198 -2.15 -6.89 -11.66
C VAL A 198 -1.21 -6.08 -10.78
N VAL A 199 -0.21 -6.72 -10.15
CA VAL A 199 0.75 -6.04 -9.27
C VAL A 199 1.62 -5.06 -10.06
N LEU A 200 2.04 -5.40 -11.29
CA LEU A 200 2.81 -4.50 -12.14
C LEU A 200 2.03 -3.23 -12.47
N LEU A 201 0.77 -3.34 -12.88
CA LEU A 201 -0.07 -2.19 -13.18
C LEU A 201 -0.27 -1.29 -11.94
N LEU A 202 -0.55 -1.90 -10.79
CA LEU A 202 -0.65 -1.17 -9.52
C LEU A 202 0.67 -0.47 -9.17
N LEU A 203 1.80 -1.17 -9.30
CA LEU A 203 3.12 -0.63 -9.01
C LEU A 203 3.43 0.58 -9.90
N CYS A 204 3.21 0.48 -11.21
CA CYS A 204 3.41 1.58 -12.16
C CYS A 204 2.57 2.81 -11.79
N ILE A 205 1.29 2.62 -11.48
CA ILE A 205 0.39 3.72 -11.10
C ILE A 205 0.85 4.35 -9.78
N HIS A 206 1.19 3.56 -8.77
CA HIS A 206 1.63 4.11 -7.47
C HIS A 206 3.00 4.79 -7.53
N ILE A 207 3.94 4.31 -8.38
CA ILE A 207 5.20 5.01 -8.65
C ILE A 207 4.91 6.37 -9.31
N TYR A 208 4.05 6.40 -10.34
CA TYR A 208 3.65 7.63 -11.00
C TYR A 208 3.03 8.62 -9.99
N LEU A 209 2.03 8.18 -9.23
CA LEU A 209 1.34 9.01 -8.23
C LEU A 209 2.29 9.53 -7.14
N ALA A 210 3.22 8.70 -6.67
CA ALA A 210 4.26 9.12 -5.73
C ALA A 210 5.19 10.17 -6.35
N SER A 211 5.55 10.01 -7.64
CA SER A 211 6.44 10.94 -8.35
C SER A 211 5.83 12.34 -8.54
N VAL A 212 4.51 12.46 -8.53
CA VAL A 212 3.77 13.74 -8.60
C VAL A 212 3.07 14.08 -7.28
N ASN A 213 3.49 13.50 -6.14
CA ASN A 213 2.92 13.71 -4.81
C ASN A 213 1.37 13.74 -4.74
N THR A 214 0.72 12.89 -5.51
CA THR A 214 -0.74 12.80 -5.61
C THR A 214 -1.19 11.47 -5.04
N THR A 215 -2.27 11.46 -4.27
CA THR A 215 -2.91 10.20 -3.85
C THR A 215 -3.88 9.69 -4.91
N THR A 216 -4.17 8.39 -4.92
CA THR A 216 -5.20 7.79 -5.79
C THR A 216 -6.54 8.50 -5.62
N TRP A 217 -6.90 8.87 -4.37
CA TRP A 217 -8.13 9.62 -4.11
C TRP A 217 -8.10 11.01 -4.75
N GLU A 218 -6.99 11.75 -4.65
CA GLU A 218 -6.85 13.05 -5.28
C GLU A 218 -6.95 12.96 -6.79
N PHE A 219 -6.26 11.99 -7.39
CA PHE A 219 -6.31 11.73 -8.83
C PHE A 219 -7.74 11.41 -9.31
N MET A 220 -8.41 10.45 -8.65
CA MET A 220 -9.73 9.97 -9.09
C MET A 220 -10.89 10.90 -8.72
N SER A 221 -10.71 11.79 -7.73
CA SER A 221 -11.80 12.58 -7.15
C SER A 221 -11.53 14.07 -7.10
N ARG A 222 -10.56 14.58 -7.86
CA ARG A 222 -10.10 15.98 -7.86
C ARG A 222 -11.23 17.01 -7.73
N HIS A 223 -12.26 16.90 -8.59
CA HIS A 223 -13.41 17.81 -8.61
C HIS A 223 -14.24 17.86 -7.31
N ARG A 224 -14.12 16.87 -6.43
CA ARG A 224 -14.81 16.80 -5.13
C ARG A 224 -13.99 17.39 -3.98
N ILE A 225 -12.74 17.80 -4.24
CA ILE A 225 -11.76 18.16 -3.23
C ILE A 225 -11.65 19.68 -3.16
N VAL A 226 -12.10 20.26 -2.04
CA VAL A 226 -12.23 21.72 -1.87
C VAL A 226 -10.90 22.46 -2.09
N TYR A 227 -9.78 21.94 -1.57
CA TYR A 227 -8.47 22.59 -1.71
C TYR A 227 -7.86 22.46 -3.12
N LEU A 228 -8.38 21.55 -3.96
CA LEU A 228 -7.96 21.42 -5.37
C LEU A 228 -8.90 22.14 -6.34
N LYS A 229 -10.10 22.55 -5.88
CA LYS A 229 -11.05 23.30 -6.73
C LYS A 229 -10.55 24.71 -7.10
N HIS A 230 -9.69 25.28 -6.25
CA HIS A 230 -9.16 26.64 -6.42
C HIS A 230 -7.83 26.66 -7.18
N CYS A 231 -7.24 25.49 -7.46
CA CYS A 231 -6.06 25.35 -8.30
C CYS A 231 -6.49 25.13 -9.75
N ASP A 232 -5.69 25.59 -10.70
CA ASP A 232 -5.91 25.28 -12.12
C ASP A 232 -5.92 23.76 -12.36
N SER A 233 -6.49 23.30 -13.48
CA SER A 233 -6.67 21.86 -13.74
C SER A 233 -5.34 21.07 -13.69
N GLU A 234 -4.24 21.72 -14.08
CA GLU A 234 -2.90 21.13 -14.15
C GLU A 234 -2.07 21.35 -12.87
N GLU A 235 -2.48 22.25 -11.98
CA GLU A 235 -1.64 22.69 -10.87
C GLU A 235 -1.74 21.72 -9.68
N ASN A 236 -0.61 21.27 -9.15
CA ASN A 236 -0.58 20.44 -7.94
C ASN A 236 0.22 21.14 -6.83
N PRO A 237 -0.45 21.66 -5.78
CA PRO A 237 0.20 22.45 -4.73
C PRO A 237 1.16 21.64 -3.84
N PHE A 238 1.21 20.32 -4.00
CA PHE A 238 2.11 19.43 -3.25
C PHE A 238 3.28 18.91 -4.09
N ASP A 239 3.29 19.17 -5.39
CA ASP A 239 4.37 18.73 -6.28
C ASP A 239 5.61 19.63 -6.09
N ARG A 240 6.77 19.01 -5.85
CA ARG A 240 8.08 19.68 -5.72
C ARG A 240 9.09 19.16 -6.75
N GLY A 241 8.63 18.50 -7.79
CA GLY A 241 9.44 17.78 -8.75
C GLY A 241 9.70 16.32 -8.33
N VAL A 242 9.93 15.47 -9.34
CA VAL A 242 10.00 14.01 -9.19
C VAL A 242 10.97 13.54 -8.10
N ILE A 243 12.19 14.06 -8.09
CA ILE A 243 13.22 13.64 -7.13
C ILE A 243 12.83 14.01 -5.70
N CYS A 244 12.40 15.26 -5.47
CA CYS A 244 11.96 15.73 -4.16
C CYS A 244 10.74 14.96 -3.67
N ASN A 245 9.77 14.70 -4.54
CA ASN A 245 8.57 13.96 -4.18
C ASN A 245 8.87 12.51 -3.78
N LEU A 246 9.72 11.82 -4.55
CA LEU A 246 10.11 10.44 -4.23
C LEU A 246 10.96 10.38 -2.97
N TRP A 247 11.86 11.34 -2.76
CA TRP A 247 12.62 11.46 -1.52
C TRP A 247 11.70 11.68 -0.32
N ASP A 248 10.79 12.66 -0.41
CA ASP A 248 9.82 12.95 0.65
C ASP A 248 8.94 11.74 0.94
N PHE A 249 8.50 11.01 -0.10
CA PHE A 249 7.67 9.82 0.03
C PHE A 249 8.39 8.65 0.73
N CYS A 250 9.65 8.40 0.37
CA CYS A 250 10.41 7.24 0.86
C CYS A 250 11.10 7.52 2.21
N CYS A 251 11.66 8.71 2.39
CA CYS A 251 12.62 9.00 3.45
C CYS A 251 12.02 9.76 4.64
N VAL A 252 10.91 10.49 4.47
CA VAL A 252 10.28 11.19 5.60
C VAL A 252 9.62 10.17 6.53
N CYS A 253 10.01 10.22 7.80
CA CYS A 253 9.47 9.41 8.87
C CYS A 253 8.68 10.32 9.82
N GLY A 254 7.40 10.52 9.55
CA GLY A 254 6.54 11.35 10.40
C GLY A 254 5.27 11.79 9.69
N THR A 255 4.35 12.37 10.47
CA THR A 255 3.16 13.04 9.92
C THR A 255 3.55 14.40 9.36
N VAL A 256 3.11 14.71 8.14
CA VAL A 256 3.40 15.97 7.49
C VAL A 256 2.26 16.97 7.75
N ALA A 257 2.62 18.21 8.05
CA ALA A 257 1.67 19.32 8.16
C ALA A 257 1.35 19.85 6.74
N TRP A 258 0.50 19.14 6.01
CA TRP A 258 0.14 19.45 4.62
C TRP A 258 -0.41 20.86 4.43
N GLU A 259 -1.08 21.41 5.44
CA GLU A 259 -1.56 22.79 5.48
C GLU A 259 -0.42 23.80 5.29
N ARG A 260 0.73 23.59 5.95
CA ARG A 260 1.88 24.49 5.84
C ARG A 260 2.49 24.44 4.43
N ILE A 261 2.47 23.27 3.80
CA ILE A 261 2.96 23.10 2.42
C ILE A 261 2.04 23.85 1.45
N TYR A 262 0.73 23.67 1.60
CA TYR A 262 -0.27 24.33 0.77
C TYR A 262 -0.22 25.86 0.92
N ILE A 263 -0.16 26.39 2.15
CA ILE A 263 -0.09 27.85 2.39
C ILE A 263 1.19 28.45 1.80
N ARG A 264 2.35 27.78 1.92
CA ARG A 264 3.59 28.26 1.28
C ARG A 264 3.46 28.34 -0.24
N HIS A 265 2.79 27.37 -0.85
CA HIS A 265 2.54 27.37 -2.28
C HIS A 265 1.61 28.52 -2.67
N THR A 266 0.48 28.71 -1.97
CA THR A 266 -0.44 29.81 -2.28
C THR A 266 0.19 31.18 -2.07
N ASN A 267 1.02 31.37 -1.03
CA ASN A 267 1.67 32.66 -0.76
C ASN A 267 2.87 32.94 -1.67
N GLY A 268 3.46 31.91 -2.29
CA GLY A 268 4.56 32.08 -3.26
C GLY A 268 4.09 32.43 -4.67
N ASN A 269 2.80 32.24 -4.97
CA ASN A 269 2.16 32.55 -6.26
C ASN A 269 1.39 33.88 -6.23
N VAL A 270 1.47 34.65 -5.14
CA VAL A 270 0.93 36.02 -4.98
C VAL A 270 2.07 37.01 -5.01
#